data_AF-A0A6P0NI08-F1
#
_entry.id   AF-A0A6P0NI08-F1
#
_cell.length_a   1.000
_cell.length_b   1.000
_cell.length_c   1.000
_cell.angle_alpha   90.00
_cell.angle_beta   90.00
_cell.angle_gamma   90.00
#
_symmetry.space_group_name_H-M   'P 1'
#
loop_
_entity.id
_entity.type
_entity.pdbx_description
1 polymer ?
#
loop_
_entity_poly.entity_id
_entity_poly.type
_entity_poly.pdbx_seq_one_letter_code
_entity_poly.pdbx_strand_id
1 'polypeptide(L)'
;YAEKSSKYTADAYVKPELPPEEWDLGSLVGKVKEFVYLLQDLEPQHLEDMTVGEIKTFLHEEVRKAYDIKEAQVDQIQPGLMRQAERFFILNQIDNLWREHLQSMDALRESVGLRGYGQKDPLIEYKQEGYEMFLEMMIDIRRNVVYSLFQFQPQMQPQAV
;
A
#
# COMPACT_ATOMS: atom_id res chain seq x y z
N TYR A 1 8.34 -3.49 -0.79
CA TYR A 1 7.14 -2.73 -0.37
C TYR A 1 5.90 -3.24 -1.10
N ALA A 2 5.94 -3.31 -2.44
CA ALA A 2 4.86 -3.89 -3.27
C ALA A 2 4.34 -5.25 -2.82
N GLU A 3 5.24 -6.19 -2.49
CA GLU A 3 4.86 -7.52 -1.99
C GLU A 3 4.06 -7.51 -0.67
N LYS A 4 4.39 -6.58 0.24
CA LYS A 4 3.66 -6.43 1.51
C LYS A 4 2.34 -5.69 1.29
N SER A 5 2.25 -4.85 0.26
CA SER A 5 1.01 -4.16 -0.10
C SER A 5 0.00 -5.11 -0.75
N SER A 6 0.43 -5.99 -1.67
CA SER A 6 -0.49 -6.94 -2.33
C SER A 6 -1.15 -7.91 -1.35
N LYS A 7 -0.37 -8.41 -0.37
CA LYS A 7 -0.89 -9.26 0.70
C LYS A 7 -1.94 -8.55 1.56
N TYR A 8 -1.67 -7.29 1.93
CA TYR A 8 -2.60 -6.47 2.70
C TYR A 8 -3.88 -6.17 1.92
N THR A 9 -3.79 -5.88 0.63
CA THR A 9 -4.96 -5.70 -0.22
C THR A 9 -5.77 -6.99 -0.33
N ALA A 10 -5.12 -8.14 -0.51
CA ALA A 10 -5.82 -9.43 -0.54
C ALA A 10 -6.54 -9.72 0.79
N ASP A 11 -5.92 -9.43 1.95
CA ASP A 11 -6.54 -9.58 3.28
C ASP A 11 -7.80 -8.71 3.46
N ALA A 12 -7.84 -7.53 2.83
CA ALA A 12 -8.97 -6.60 2.95
C ALA A 12 -10.23 -7.07 2.21
N TYR A 13 -10.07 -7.77 1.08
CA TYR A 13 -11.18 -8.18 0.21
C TYR A 13 -11.48 -9.68 0.24
N VAL A 14 -10.53 -10.51 0.70
CA VAL A 14 -10.66 -11.96 0.77
C VAL A 14 -10.40 -12.42 2.20
N LYS A 15 -11.47 -12.78 2.90
CA LYS A 15 -11.41 -13.26 4.28
C LYS A 15 -11.50 -14.78 4.33
N PRO A 16 -10.53 -15.48 4.95
CA PRO A 16 -10.56 -16.94 5.09
C PRO A 16 -11.79 -17.48 5.84
N GLU A 17 -12.44 -16.64 6.64
CA GLU A 17 -13.62 -16.99 7.43
C GLU A 17 -14.92 -17.02 6.62
N LEU A 18 -14.93 -16.40 5.42
CA LEU A 18 -16.10 -16.31 4.56
C LEU A 18 -16.04 -17.37 3.44
N PRO A 19 -17.20 -17.93 3.03
CA PRO A 19 -17.26 -18.77 1.84
C PRO A 19 -16.72 -18.04 0.59
N PRO A 20 -16.11 -18.76 -0.37
CA PRO A 20 -15.59 -18.16 -1.61
C PRO A 20 -16.64 -17.35 -2.40
N GLU A 21 -17.90 -17.76 -2.33
CA GLU A 21 -19.05 -17.09 -2.97
C GLU A 21 -19.33 -15.69 -2.39
N GLU A 22 -18.88 -15.41 -1.16
CA GLU A 22 -19.04 -14.11 -0.51
C GLU A 22 -17.83 -13.18 -0.71
N TRP A 23 -16.79 -13.63 -1.44
CA TRP A 23 -15.61 -12.81 -1.69
C TRP A 23 -15.88 -11.76 -2.77
N ASP A 24 -15.52 -10.51 -2.50
CA ASP A 24 -15.61 -9.43 -3.47
C ASP A 24 -14.36 -9.40 -4.38
N LEU A 25 -14.26 -10.42 -5.23
CA LEU A 25 -13.18 -10.55 -6.21
C LEU A 25 -13.19 -9.40 -7.23
N GLY A 26 -14.36 -8.84 -7.53
CA GLY A 26 -14.52 -7.68 -8.41
C GLY A 26 -13.81 -6.45 -7.87
N SER A 27 -14.07 -6.09 -6.61
CA SER A 27 -13.41 -4.96 -5.95
C SER A 27 -11.93 -5.21 -5.74
N LEU A 28 -11.51 -6.44 -5.40
CA LEU A 28 -10.10 -6.80 -5.29
C LEU A 28 -9.36 -6.53 -6.61
N VAL A 29 -9.85 -7.09 -7.71
CA VAL A 29 -9.24 -6.93 -9.04
C VAL A 29 -9.25 -5.47 -9.48
N GLY A 30 -10.37 -4.76 -9.29
CA GLY A 30 -10.47 -3.34 -9.60
C GLY A 30 -9.43 -2.52 -8.83
N LYS A 31 -9.23 -2.82 -7.54
CA LYS A 31 -8.26 -2.11 -6.70
C LYS A 31 -6.82 -2.41 -7.11
N VAL A 32 -6.50 -3.67 -7.44
CA VAL A 32 -5.18 -4.07 -7.94
C VAL A 32 -4.86 -3.33 -9.25
N LYS A 33 -5.82 -3.23 -10.17
CA LYS A 33 -5.67 -2.51 -11.45
C LYS A 33 -5.42 -1.01 -11.29
N GLU A 34 -6.03 -0.39 -10.28
CA GLU A 34 -5.82 1.03 -9.96
C GLU A 34 -4.37 1.30 -9.52
N PHE A 35 -3.78 0.39 -8.74
CA PHE A 35 -2.40 0.52 -8.27
C PHE A 35 -1.35 0.09 -9.31
N VAL A 36 -1.66 -0.94 -10.08
CA VAL A 36 -0.74 -1.58 -11.01
C VAL A 36 -1.40 -1.65 -12.39
N TYR A 37 -1.18 -0.61 -13.20
CA TYR A 37 -1.76 -0.52 -14.54
C TYR A 37 -1.29 -1.63 -15.49
N LEU A 38 -0.23 -2.38 -15.16
CA LEU A 38 0.23 -3.52 -15.94
C LEU A 38 -0.59 -4.80 -15.71
N LEU A 39 -1.53 -4.79 -14.75
CA LEU A 39 -2.42 -5.92 -14.44
C LEU A 39 -3.83 -5.73 -15.00
N GLN A 40 -4.00 -4.98 -16.09
CA GLN A 40 -5.32 -4.72 -16.70
C GLN A 40 -6.00 -5.99 -17.23
N ASP A 41 -5.22 -7.01 -17.58
CA ASP A 41 -5.72 -8.30 -18.05
C ASP A 41 -6.15 -9.23 -16.91
N LEU A 42 -5.96 -8.84 -15.65
CA LEU A 42 -6.44 -9.62 -14.51
C LEU A 42 -7.97 -9.60 -14.45
N GLU A 43 -8.63 -10.74 -14.51
CA GLU A 43 -10.08 -10.86 -14.36
C GLU A 43 -10.45 -11.62 -13.08
N PRO A 44 -11.63 -11.35 -12.47
CA PRO A 44 -12.09 -12.10 -11.30
C PRO A 44 -12.12 -13.62 -11.52
N GLN A 45 -12.44 -14.05 -12.75
CA GLN A 45 -12.50 -15.45 -13.17
C GLN A 45 -11.16 -16.19 -12.99
N HIS A 46 -10.02 -15.48 -13.04
CA HIS A 46 -8.71 -16.08 -12.77
C HIS A 46 -8.51 -16.48 -11.31
N LEU A 47 -9.38 -15.99 -10.39
CA LEU A 47 -9.26 -16.16 -8.95
C LEU A 47 -10.38 -17.01 -8.33
N GLU A 48 -11.46 -17.30 -9.07
CA GLU A 48 -12.67 -17.97 -8.56
C GLU A 48 -12.40 -19.37 -7.99
N ASP A 49 -11.50 -20.14 -8.63
CA ASP A 49 -11.15 -21.50 -8.22
C ASP A 49 -9.98 -21.57 -7.21
N MET A 50 -9.47 -20.42 -6.76
CA MET A 50 -8.30 -20.35 -5.89
C MET A 50 -8.68 -20.21 -4.42
N THR A 51 -7.91 -20.84 -3.53
CA THR A 51 -7.97 -20.55 -2.10
C THR A 51 -7.39 -19.17 -1.78
N VAL A 52 -7.71 -18.60 -0.61
CA VAL A 52 -7.15 -17.31 -0.16
C VAL A 52 -5.62 -17.29 -0.21
N GLY A 53 -4.97 -18.41 0.15
CA GLY A 53 -3.52 -18.54 0.10
C GLY A 53 -2.97 -18.51 -1.33
N GLU A 54 -3.67 -19.16 -2.25
CA GLU A 54 -3.33 -19.17 -3.69
C GLU A 54 -3.54 -17.80 -4.31
N ILE A 55 -4.67 -17.12 -4.04
CA ILE A 55 -4.92 -15.74 -4.51
C ILE A 55 -3.79 -14.80 -4.06
N LYS A 56 -3.40 -14.87 -2.78
CA LYS A 56 -2.29 -14.05 -2.25
C LYS A 56 -0.97 -14.31 -2.96
N THR A 57 -0.68 -15.58 -3.24
CA THR A 57 0.55 -15.99 -3.91
C THR A 57 0.53 -15.58 -5.37
N PHE A 58 -0.59 -15.78 -6.05
CA PHE A 58 -0.80 -15.37 -7.43
C PHE A 58 -0.65 -13.86 -7.60
N LEU A 59 -1.35 -13.05 -6.81
CA LEU A 59 -1.23 -11.59 -6.86
C LEU A 59 0.18 -11.11 -6.52
N HIS A 60 0.88 -11.80 -5.62
CA HIS A 60 2.28 -11.50 -5.30
C HIS A 60 3.19 -11.69 -6.52
N GLU A 61 3.07 -12.84 -7.21
CA GLU A 61 3.86 -13.13 -8.41
C GLU A 61 3.52 -12.19 -9.57
N GLU A 62 2.24 -11.87 -9.78
CA GLU A 62 1.82 -10.94 -10.84
C GLU A 62 2.33 -9.51 -10.59
N VAL A 63 2.27 -9.03 -9.35
CA VAL A 63 2.85 -7.72 -8.98
C VAL A 63 4.36 -7.71 -9.14
N ARG A 64 5.04 -8.82 -8.85
CA ARG A 64 6.48 -8.96 -9.05
C ARG A 64 6.86 -8.88 -10.53
N LYS A 65 6.15 -9.62 -11.40
CA LYS A 65 6.35 -9.53 -12.86
C LYS A 65 6.11 -8.11 -13.38
N ALA A 66 5.04 -7.46 -12.92
CA ALA A 66 4.74 -6.08 -13.29
C ALA A 66 5.85 -5.11 -12.85
N TYR A 67 6.42 -5.32 -11.65
CA TYR A 67 7.56 -4.55 -11.17
C TYR A 67 8.81 -4.77 -12.04
N ASP A 68 9.15 -6.01 -12.38
CA ASP A 68 10.34 -6.31 -13.21
C ASP A 68 10.22 -5.67 -14.60
N ILE A 69 9.03 -5.69 -15.20
CA ILE A 69 8.74 -4.99 -16.46
C ILE A 69 8.93 -3.47 -16.30
N LYS A 70 8.41 -2.90 -15.22
CA LYS A 70 8.52 -1.46 -14.94
C LYS A 70 9.98 -1.04 -14.71
N GLU A 71 10.74 -1.82 -13.95
CA GLU A 71 12.17 -1.60 -13.72
C GLU A 71 12.93 -1.60 -15.04
N ALA A 72 12.69 -2.60 -15.90
CA ALA A 72 13.32 -2.67 -17.22
C ALA A 72 12.98 -1.46 -18.11
N GLN A 73 11.73 -0.98 -18.08
CA GLN A 73 11.31 0.22 -18.84
C GLN A 73 12.00 1.50 -18.34
N VAL A 74 12.12 1.66 -17.02
CA VAL A 74 12.76 2.84 -16.41
C VAL A 74 14.28 2.80 -16.61
N ASP A 75 14.90 1.63 -16.47
CA ASP A 75 16.35 1.49 -16.58
C ASP A 75 16.85 1.57 -18.03
N GLN A 76 15.98 1.38 -19.03
CA GLN A 76 16.27 1.73 -20.44
C GLN A 76 16.57 3.23 -20.62
N ILE A 77 16.00 4.09 -19.77
CA ILE A 77 16.25 5.54 -19.80
C ILE A 77 17.59 5.83 -19.14
N GLN A 78 17.81 5.28 -17.94
CA GLN A 78 19.07 5.38 -17.23
C GLN A 78 19.24 4.17 -16.31
N PRO A 79 20.33 3.40 -16.42
CA PRO A 79 20.58 2.27 -15.54
C PRO A 79 20.57 2.65 -14.05
N GLY A 80 19.83 1.90 -13.23
CA GLY A 80 19.70 2.16 -11.80
C GLY A 80 18.81 3.36 -11.43
N LEU A 81 18.07 3.93 -12.38
CA LEU A 81 17.12 5.01 -12.10
C LEU A 81 15.93 4.49 -11.30
N MET A 82 15.47 3.28 -11.55
CA MET A 82 14.37 2.69 -10.78
C MET A 82 14.73 2.60 -9.30
N ARG A 83 15.95 2.17 -8.97
CA ARG A 83 16.44 2.11 -7.59
C ARG A 83 16.52 3.47 -6.90
N GLN A 84 16.88 4.51 -7.65
CA GLN A 84 16.88 5.87 -7.12
C GLN A 84 15.46 6.36 -6.85
N ALA A 85 14.54 6.10 -7.79
CA ALA A 85 13.13 6.43 -7.64
C ALA A 85 12.50 5.72 -6.42
N GLU A 86 12.81 4.43 -6.19
CA GLU A 86 12.37 3.70 -5.00
C GLU A 86 12.76 4.38 -3.70
N ARG A 87 14.05 4.70 -3.56
CA ARG A 87 14.57 5.36 -2.35
C ARG A 87 13.91 6.71 -2.15
N PHE A 88 13.80 7.50 -3.23
CA PHE A 88 13.17 8.80 -3.19
C PHE A 88 11.70 8.72 -2.73
N PHE A 89 10.89 7.86 -3.35
CA PHE A 89 9.48 7.74 -2.98
C PHE A 89 9.30 7.18 -1.58
N ILE A 90 10.10 6.20 -1.14
CA ILE A 90 10.02 5.67 0.23
C ILE A 90 10.30 6.78 1.25
N LEU A 91 11.41 7.50 1.09
CA LEU A 91 11.78 8.58 2.03
C LEU A 91 10.74 9.69 2.02
N ASN A 92 10.31 10.13 0.84
CA ASN A 92 9.31 11.20 0.72
C ASN A 92 7.98 10.84 1.39
N GLN A 93 7.49 9.61 1.20
CA GLN A 93 6.23 9.17 1.81
C GLN A 93 6.36 8.99 3.32
N ILE A 94 7.49 8.47 3.82
CA ILE A 94 7.76 8.38 5.26
C ILE A 94 7.76 9.78 5.88
N ASP A 95 8.51 10.73 5.30
CA ASP A 95 8.64 12.07 5.86
C ASP A 95 7.30 12.80 5.92
N ASN A 96 6.51 12.73 4.85
CA ASN A 96 5.19 13.37 4.79
C ASN A 96 4.21 12.78 5.81
N LEU A 97 4.03 11.45 5.79
CA LEU A 97 3.04 10.78 6.61
C LEU A 97 3.44 10.72 8.09
N TRP A 98 4.74 10.68 8.40
CA TRP A 98 5.21 10.77 9.79
C TRP A 98 4.90 12.13 10.38
N ARG A 99 5.09 13.21 9.62
CA ARG A 99 4.73 14.56 10.07
C ARG A 99 3.24 14.69 10.34
N GLU A 100 2.40 14.16 9.47
CA GLU A 100 0.94 14.13 9.67
C GLU A 100 0.59 13.29 10.91
N HIS A 101 1.20 12.11 11.07
CA HIS A 101 0.99 11.26 12.23
C HIS A 101 1.34 11.96 13.55
N LEU A 102 2.46 12.71 13.61
CA LEU A 102 2.81 13.50 14.80
C LEU A 102 1.73 14.54 15.14
N GLN A 103 1.19 15.24 14.13
CA GLN A 103 0.10 16.19 14.33
C GLN A 103 -1.17 15.49 14.84
N SER A 104 -1.50 14.33 14.28
CA SER A 104 -2.65 13.54 14.73
C SER A 104 -2.45 12.99 16.15
N MET A 105 -1.22 12.61 16.53
CA MET A 105 -0.89 12.16 17.89
C MET A 105 -1.00 13.28 18.93
N ASP A 106 -0.66 14.52 18.56
CA ASP A 106 -0.89 15.69 19.41
C ASP A 106 -2.39 15.94 19.62
N ALA A 107 -3.19 15.88 18.56
CA ALA A 107 -4.65 15.99 18.64
C ALA A 107 -5.29 14.85 19.45
N LEU A 108 -4.81 13.62 19.28
CA LEU A 108 -5.27 12.46 20.06
C LEU A 108 -5.02 12.69 21.56
N ARG A 109 -3.83 13.17 21.93
CA ARG A 109 -3.46 13.47 23.31
C ARG A 109 -4.41 14.48 23.95
N GLU A 110 -4.77 15.54 23.23
CA GLU A 110 -5.74 16.53 23.70
C GLU A 110 -7.14 15.92 23.87
N SER A 111 -7.59 15.14 22.89
CA SER A 111 -8.92 14.54 22.90
C SER A 111 -9.12 13.51 24.03
N VAL A 112 -8.12 12.66 24.28
CA VAL A 112 -8.12 11.65 25.35
C VAL A 112 -8.11 12.33 26.72
N GLY A 113 -7.39 13.45 26.86
CA GLY A 113 -7.42 14.28 28.06
C GLY A 113 -8.83 14.79 28.40
N LEU A 114 -9.65 15.09 27.39
CA LEU A 114 -11.05 15.50 27.57
C LEU A 114 -11.98 14.31 27.89
N ARG A 115 -11.69 13.10 27.37
CA ARG A 115 -12.47 11.87 27.59
C ARG A 115 -12.22 11.18 28.93
N GLY A 116 -11.14 11.53 29.64
CA GLY A 116 -10.78 10.95 30.93
C GLY A 116 -11.80 11.11 32.07
N TYR A 117 -12.90 11.83 31.85
CA TYR A 117 -14.05 11.87 32.76
C TYR A 117 -14.95 10.62 32.69
N GLY A 118 -14.73 9.72 31.71
CA GLY A 118 -15.63 8.60 31.36
C GLY A 118 -15.33 7.22 31.94
N GLN A 119 -14.64 7.08 33.08
CA GLN A 119 -14.31 5.81 33.76
C GLN A 119 -13.33 4.85 33.04
N LYS A 120 -12.87 5.15 31.82
CA LYS A 120 -11.77 4.43 31.15
C LYS A 120 -10.42 5.10 31.41
N ASP A 121 -9.36 4.32 31.49
CA ASP A 121 -7.99 4.82 31.70
C ASP A 121 -7.50 5.56 30.44
N PRO A 122 -7.27 6.89 30.51
CA PRO A 122 -6.83 7.69 29.37
C PRO A 122 -5.52 7.18 28.74
N LEU A 123 -4.61 6.62 29.56
CA LEU A 123 -3.35 6.10 29.06
C LEU A 123 -3.53 4.86 28.18
N ILE A 124 -4.52 4.03 28.51
CA ILE A 124 -4.84 2.83 27.73
C ILE A 124 -5.46 3.23 26.39
N GLU A 125 -6.43 4.17 26.38
CA GLU A 125 -7.04 4.67 25.14
C GLU A 125 -6.01 5.31 24.21
N TYR A 126 -5.15 6.19 24.74
CA TYR A 126 -4.09 6.83 23.96
C TYR A 126 -3.17 5.81 23.29
N LYS A 127 -2.77 4.75 24.02
CA LYS A 127 -1.90 3.71 23.47
C LYS A 127 -2.60 2.89 22.39
N GLN A 128 -3.87 2.54 22.60
CA GLN A 128 -4.63 1.73 21.66
C GLN A 128 -4.88 2.50 20.36
N GLU A 129 -5.48 3.69 20.46
CA GLU A 129 -5.77 4.54 19.29
C GLU A 129 -4.49 4.97 18.58
N GLY A 130 -3.44 5.35 19.33
CA GLY A 130 -2.16 5.72 18.74
C GLY A 130 -1.48 4.56 17.99
N TYR A 131 -1.64 3.32 18.46
CA TYR A 131 -1.13 2.14 17.76
C TYR A 131 -1.92 1.86 16.48
N GLU A 132 -3.25 1.99 16.51
CA GLU A 132 -4.10 1.85 15.32
C GLU A 132 -3.70 2.89 14.25
N MET A 133 -3.56 4.15 14.65
CA MET A 133 -3.10 5.24 13.76
C MET A 133 -1.70 4.98 13.18
N PHE A 134 -0.80 4.39 13.95
CA PHE A 134 0.53 4.01 13.46
C PHE A 134 0.45 2.89 12.40
N LEU A 135 -0.39 1.87 12.62
CA LEU A 135 -0.61 0.80 11.65
C LEU A 135 -1.17 1.33 10.34
N GLU A 136 -2.17 2.23 10.42
CA GLU A 136 -2.76 2.92 9.26
C GLU A 136 -1.70 3.71 8.48
N MET A 137 -0.91 4.54 9.15
CA MET A 137 0.19 5.28 8.53
C MET A 137 1.16 4.34 7.79
N MET A 138 1.52 3.19 8.40
CA MET A 138 2.41 2.21 7.78
C MET A 138 1.78 1.51 6.56
N ILE A 139 0.46 1.38 6.52
CA ILE A 139 -0.28 0.89 5.33
C ILE A 139 -0.24 1.95 4.24
N ASP A 140 -0.51 3.22 4.57
CA ASP A 140 -0.55 4.33 3.62
C ASP A 140 0.82 4.61 3.00
N ILE A 141 1.90 4.58 3.78
CA ILE A 141 3.27 4.69 3.25
C ILE A 141 3.48 3.60 2.19
N ARG A 142 3.12 2.35 2.50
CA ARG A 142 3.31 1.22 1.58
C ARG A 142 2.47 1.36 0.31
N ARG A 143 1.23 1.79 0.44
CA ARG A 143 0.30 2.00 -0.67
C ARG A 143 0.78 3.12 -1.58
N ASN A 144 1.13 4.27 -1.01
CA ASN A 144 1.54 5.45 -1.76
C ASN A 144 2.85 5.22 -2.51
N VAL A 145 3.83 4.55 -1.89
CA VAL A 145 5.08 4.18 -2.56
C VAL A 145 4.83 3.33 -3.79
N VAL A 146 3.99 2.29 -3.68
CA VAL A 146 3.66 1.42 -4.82
C VAL A 146 2.98 2.20 -5.93
N TYR A 147 1.98 3.01 -5.58
CA TYR A 147 1.29 3.85 -6.55
C TYR A 147 2.25 4.81 -7.26
N SER A 148 3.08 5.55 -6.52
CA SER A 148 4.07 6.47 -7.08
C SER A 148 5.07 5.77 -7.98
N LEU A 149 5.52 4.56 -7.64
CA LEU A 149 6.44 3.78 -8.46
C LEU A 149 5.85 3.39 -9.82
N PHE A 150 4.59 2.91 -9.85
CA PHE A 150 3.96 2.54 -11.11
C PHE A 150 3.60 3.77 -11.96
N GLN A 151 3.19 4.87 -11.34
CA GLN A 151 2.91 6.14 -12.04
C GLN A 151 4.17 6.89 -12.50
N PHE A 152 5.36 6.52 -12.00
CA PHE A 152 6.60 7.20 -12.34
C PHE A 152 6.92 7.06 -13.84
N GLN A 153 6.99 8.18 -14.54
CA GLN A 153 7.40 8.26 -15.94
C GLN A 153 8.55 9.29 -16.04
N PRO A 154 9.82 8.85 -15.98
CA PRO A 154 10.93 9.77 -16.09
C PRO A 154 11.00 10.36 -17.50
N GLN A 155 11.08 11.68 -17.58
CA GLN A 155 11.40 12.38 -18.82
C GLN A 155 12.92 12.52 -18.92
N MET A 156 13.48 12.23 -20.08
CA MET A 156 14.87 12.60 -20.36
C MET A 156 14.98 14.12 -20.34
N GLN A 157 15.66 14.67 -19.34
CA GLN A 157 16.10 16.06 -19.42
C GLN A 157 17.24 16.12 -20.44
N PRO A 158 17.11 16.91 -21.54
CA PRO A 158 18.22 17.14 -22.43
C PRO A 158 19.34 17.77 -21.59
N GLN A 159 20.52 17.15 -21.57
CA GLN A 159 21.68 17.77 -20.95
C GLN A 159 21.91 19.13 -21.63
N ALA A 160 21.85 20.20 -20.84
CA ALA A 160 22.25 21.52 -21.31
C ALA A 160 23.74 21.43 -21.64
N VAL A 161 24.06 21.52 -22.94
CA VAL A 161 25.41 21.51 -23.50
C VAL A 161 26.12 22.82 -23.18
#